data_AF-A0A8H7NPI4-F1
#
_entry.id   AF-A0A8H7NPI4-F1
#
_cell.length_a   1.000
_cell.length_b   1.000
_cell.length_c   1.000
_cell.angle_alpha   90.00
_cell.angle_beta   90.00
_cell.angle_gamma   90.00
#
_symmetry.space_group_name_H-M   'P 1'
#
loop_
_entity.id
_entity.type
_entity.pdbx_description
1 polymer ?
#
loop_
_entity_poly.entity_id
_entity_poly.type
_entity_poly.pdbx_seq_one_letter_code
_entity_poly.pdbx_strand_id
1 'polypeptide(L)'
;MECLRQAQAHFVGGRQLIEFILLIPAEERTEQMHFAIGAYLYWEMACCFLIEPDQQQPLNTAQIFSAVQELGDKYHPILGYSAEMAYLNAYIGRYCRTVVDTGVRDTVLEATLEEQLLAWEPSNNTPELSHLSEAYRSHGLLNLYAVCYRSHASSQDSPTLGFPTEWLEFDPEFVSLEPTAEESIERELEAQIHSIALQTVTTLTQVPDSHPCTNLQGIPLLTAGSELAAEDAVERDLVRKRFRAIYSLNHLPANLAAIQLLEEIWSLRDIGIVVSWLSLMVEHNWHIMLG
;
A
#
# COMPACT_ATOMS: atom_id res chain seq x y z
N MET A 1 23.57 -1.29 -2.10
CA MET A 1 23.62 -2.76 -2.15
C MET A 1 23.89 -3.39 -0.78
N GLU A 2 24.93 -3.00 -0.03
CA GLU A 2 25.23 -3.62 1.28
C GLU A 2 24.12 -3.42 2.32
N CYS A 3 23.56 -2.21 2.46
CA CYS A 3 22.47 -1.96 3.41
C CYS A 3 21.18 -2.73 3.10
N LEU A 4 20.87 -2.97 1.81
CA LEU A 4 19.71 -3.78 1.40
C LEU A 4 19.88 -5.23 1.84
N ARG A 5 21.05 -5.82 1.56
CA ARG A 5 21.35 -7.20 1.98
C ARG A 5 21.25 -7.36 3.49
N GLN A 6 21.70 -6.37 4.25
CA GLN A 6 21.58 -6.38 5.71
C GLN A 6 20.12 -6.30 6.16
N ALA A 7 19.32 -5.41 5.57
CA ALA A 7 17.88 -5.31 5.87
C ALA A 7 17.15 -6.63 5.56
N GLN A 8 17.39 -7.22 4.39
CA GLN A 8 16.82 -8.52 4.00
C GLN A 8 17.24 -9.63 4.98
N ALA A 9 18.52 -9.69 5.37
CA ALA A 9 18.99 -10.67 6.34
C ALA A 9 18.32 -10.52 7.71
N HIS A 10 18.11 -9.29 8.18
CA HIS A 10 17.38 -9.03 9.43
C HIS A 10 15.92 -9.47 9.33
N PHE A 11 15.27 -9.21 8.21
CA PHE A 11 13.89 -9.60 7.99
C PHE A 11 13.71 -11.12 7.96
N VAL A 12 14.59 -11.83 7.25
CA VAL A 12 14.63 -13.30 7.23
C VAL A 12 14.92 -13.86 8.63
N GLY A 13 15.83 -13.25 9.38
CA GLY A 13 16.09 -13.65 10.77
C GLY A 13 14.89 -13.43 11.69
N GLY A 14 14.19 -12.30 11.55
CA GLY A 14 12.97 -11.99 12.28
C GLY A 14 11.87 -13.02 11.99
N ARG A 15 11.71 -13.37 10.70
CA ARG A 15 10.79 -14.42 10.26
C ARG A 15 11.04 -15.77 10.93
N GLN A 16 12.30 -16.22 10.98
CA GLN A 16 12.66 -17.49 11.64
C GLN A 16 12.35 -17.46 13.14
N LEU A 17 12.62 -16.33 13.81
CA LEU A 17 12.27 -16.16 15.22
C LEU A 17 10.76 -16.32 15.45
N ILE A 18 9.93 -15.73 14.59
CA ILE A 18 8.48 -15.88 14.68
C ILE A 18 8.08 -17.33 14.47
N GLU A 19 8.65 -18.03 13.50
CA GLU A 19 8.37 -19.46 13.30
C GLU A 19 8.68 -20.29 14.55
N PHE A 20 9.79 -20.01 15.25
CA PHE A 20 10.08 -20.66 16.53
C PHE A 20 9.06 -20.33 17.63
N ILE A 21 8.62 -19.07 17.72
CA ILE A 21 7.58 -18.67 18.68
C ILE A 21 6.25 -19.37 18.37
N LEU A 22 5.91 -19.52 17.09
CA LEU A 22 4.65 -20.15 16.67
C LEU A 22 4.60 -21.66 16.95
N LEU A 23 5.75 -22.32 17.17
CA LEU A 23 5.81 -23.70 17.65
C LEU A 23 5.43 -23.85 19.13
N ILE A 24 5.48 -22.76 19.91
CA ILE A 24 5.05 -22.74 21.30
C ILE A 24 3.52 -22.65 21.32
N PRO A 25 2.83 -23.50 22.12
CA PRO A 25 1.37 -23.44 22.28
C PRO A 25 0.89 -22.04 22.65
N ALA A 26 -0.27 -21.62 22.12
CA ALA A 26 -0.77 -20.25 22.29
C ALA A 26 -0.95 -19.87 23.78
N GLU A 27 -1.38 -20.83 24.60
CA GLU A 27 -1.55 -20.70 26.05
C GLU A 27 -0.24 -20.50 26.83
N GLU A 28 0.90 -20.87 26.24
CA GLU A 28 2.24 -20.74 26.84
C GLU A 28 2.99 -19.49 26.34
N ARG A 29 2.45 -18.77 25.35
CA ARG A 29 3.10 -17.57 24.79
C ARG A 29 3.04 -16.40 25.76
N THR A 30 4.19 -15.77 25.99
CA THR A 30 4.29 -14.60 26.85
C THR A 30 3.87 -13.31 26.14
N GLU A 31 3.64 -12.23 26.88
CA GLU A 31 3.35 -10.91 26.30
C GLU A 31 4.47 -10.41 25.37
N GLN A 32 5.73 -10.74 25.67
CA GLN A 32 6.88 -10.40 24.81
C GLN A 32 6.84 -11.15 23.48
N MET A 33 6.35 -12.40 23.49
CA MET A 33 6.16 -13.18 22.27
C MET A 33 5.03 -12.60 21.42
N HIS A 34 3.91 -12.22 22.04
CA HIS A 34 2.83 -11.51 21.34
C HIS A 34 3.30 -10.18 20.76
N PHE A 35 4.12 -9.43 21.51
CA PHE A 35 4.75 -8.21 21.02
C PHE A 35 5.64 -8.48 19.80
N ALA A 36 6.48 -9.51 19.85
CA ALA A 36 7.34 -9.88 18.74
C ALA A 36 6.54 -10.23 17.48
N ILE A 37 5.46 -10.99 17.62
CA ILE A 37 4.57 -11.35 16.50
C ILE A 37 3.95 -10.09 15.89
N GLY A 38 3.36 -9.21 16.69
CA GLY A 38 2.74 -7.98 16.17
C GLY A 38 3.77 -7.01 15.59
N ALA A 39 4.94 -6.87 16.20
CA ALA A 39 6.04 -6.10 15.65
C ALA A 39 6.47 -6.65 14.28
N TYR A 40 6.62 -7.97 14.16
CA TYR A 40 6.94 -8.62 12.91
C TYR A 40 5.85 -8.37 11.85
N LEU A 41 4.56 -8.51 12.17
CA LEU A 41 3.47 -8.22 11.23
C LEU A 41 3.49 -6.77 10.73
N TYR A 42 3.79 -5.80 11.60
CA TYR A 42 3.96 -4.41 11.19
C TYR A 42 5.10 -4.25 10.19
N TRP A 43 6.28 -4.80 10.50
CA TRP A 43 7.43 -4.74 9.60
C TRP A 43 7.18 -5.50 8.31
N GLU A 44 6.47 -6.62 8.39
CA GLU A 44 6.09 -7.44 7.25
C GLU A 44 5.19 -6.66 6.29
N MET A 45 4.21 -5.92 6.82
CA MET A 45 3.45 -4.95 6.04
C MET A 45 4.33 -3.84 5.47
N ALA A 46 5.19 -3.25 6.28
CA ALA A 46 6.03 -2.12 5.90
C ALA A 46 7.08 -2.42 4.83
N CYS A 47 7.50 -3.67 4.73
CA CYS A 47 8.65 -4.11 3.94
C CYS A 47 8.31 -5.24 2.97
N CYS A 48 7.03 -5.58 2.81
CA CYS A 48 6.53 -6.66 1.94
C CYS A 48 7.05 -6.60 0.49
N PHE A 49 7.43 -5.42 0.03
CA PHE A 49 7.96 -5.15 -1.31
C PHE A 49 9.49 -5.25 -1.41
N LEU A 50 10.25 -5.41 -0.32
CA LEU A 50 11.72 -5.41 -0.33
C LEU A 50 12.34 -6.74 -0.79
N ILE A 51 11.60 -7.83 -0.66
CA ILE A 51 12.09 -9.19 -0.99
C ILE A 51 11.52 -9.59 -2.34
N GLU A 52 12.38 -10.06 -3.22
CA GLU A 52 12.00 -10.55 -4.55
C GLU A 52 10.99 -11.71 -4.41
N PRO A 53 9.97 -11.81 -5.27
CA PRO A 53 8.89 -12.80 -5.12
C PRO A 53 9.36 -14.24 -4.97
N ASP A 54 10.44 -14.63 -5.65
CA ASP A 54 11.02 -15.97 -5.60
C ASP A 54 11.75 -16.30 -4.28
N GLN A 55 12.11 -15.28 -3.51
CA GLN A 55 12.78 -15.39 -2.21
C GLN A 55 11.82 -15.31 -1.02
N GLN A 56 10.54 -15.02 -1.27
CA GLN A 56 9.55 -14.86 -0.22
C GLN A 56 9.08 -16.22 0.33
N GLN A 57 9.12 -16.38 1.65
CA GLN A 57 8.49 -17.52 2.32
C GLN A 57 6.97 -17.33 2.40
N PRO A 58 6.14 -18.38 2.34
CA PRO A 58 4.69 -18.22 2.42
C PRO A 58 4.23 -17.51 3.70
N LEU A 59 3.45 -16.43 3.53
CA LEU A 59 2.86 -15.68 4.65
C LEU A 59 1.50 -16.27 5.09
N ASN A 60 0.77 -16.89 4.18
CA ASN A 60 -0.56 -17.47 4.39
C ASN A 60 -0.52 -18.88 5.02
N THR A 61 0.32 -19.06 6.03
CA THR A 61 0.37 -20.33 6.78
C THR A 61 -0.70 -20.35 7.88
N ALA A 62 -1.21 -21.55 8.21
CA ALA A 62 -2.21 -21.71 9.27
C ALA A 62 -1.70 -21.19 10.63
N GLN A 63 -0.40 -21.33 10.91
CA GLN A 63 0.21 -20.88 12.16
C GLN A 63 0.18 -19.35 12.29
N ILE A 64 0.51 -18.63 11.21
CA ILE A 64 0.47 -17.16 11.19
C ILE A 64 -0.97 -16.68 11.28
N PHE A 65 -1.87 -17.29 10.50
CA PHE A 65 -3.28 -16.92 10.53
C PHE A 65 -3.88 -17.11 11.94
N SER A 66 -3.58 -18.23 12.61
CA SER A 66 -3.97 -18.44 14.02
C SER A 66 -3.42 -17.34 14.92
N ALA A 67 -2.14 -16.98 14.79
CA ALA A 67 -1.54 -15.93 15.61
C ALA A 67 -2.13 -14.53 15.34
N VAL A 68 -2.53 -14.24 14.09
CA VAL A 68 -3.24 -13.00 13.74
C VAL A 68 -4.60 -12.97 14.44
N GLN A 69 -5.37 -14.07 14.38
CA GLN A 69 -6.65 -14.17 15.08
C GLN A 69 -6.50 -14.03 16.60
N GLU A 70 -5.45 -14.62 17.18
CA GLU A 70 -5.14 -14.48 18.62
C GLU A 70 -4.82 -13.02 19.03
N LEU A 71 -4.32 -12.21 18.09
CA LEU A 71 -4.00 -10.79 18.28
C LEU A 71 -5.16 -9.86 17.91
N GLY A 72 -6.11 -10.28 17.06
CA GLY A 72 -7.13 -9.40 16.47
C GLY A 72 -7.94 -8.61 17.49
N ASP A 73 -8.33 -9.24 18.60
CA ASP A 73 -9.12 -8.61 19.66
C ASP A 73 -8.27 -7.95 20.77
N LYS A 74 -6.94 -8.04 20.69
CA LYS A 74 -6.03 -7.57 21.73
C LYS A 74 -5.31 -6.31 21.29
N TYR A 75 -5.24 -5.34 22.20
CA TYR A 75 -4.41 -4.16 21.97
C TYR A 75 -2.94 -4.55 21.84
N HIS A 76 -2.31 -4.12 20.75
CA HIS A 76 -0.89 -4.27 20.49
C HIS A 76 -0.19 -2.90 20.45
N PRO A 77 0.95 -2.68 21.13
CA PRO A 77 1.58 -1.35 21.20
C PRO A 77 1.98 -0.71 19.85
N ILE A 78 2.23 -1.52 18.82
CA ILE A 78 2.59 -1.05 17.47
C ILE A 78 1.39 -1.07 16.52
N LEU A 79 0.47 -2.03 16.70
CA LEU A 79 -0.59 -2.27 15.72
C LEU A 79 -1.95 -1.75 16.18
N GLY A 80 -2.07 -1.29 17.43
CA GLY A 80 -3.37 -1.06 18.03
C GLY A 80 -4.21 -2.33 17.95
N TYR A 81 -5.33 -2.25 17.24
CA TYR A 81 -6.24 -3.37 16.95
C TYR A 81 -6.24 -3.74 15.46
N SER A 82 -5.15 -3.43 14.75
CA SER A 82 -5.05 -3.58 13.29
C SER A 82 -4.19 -4.78 12.88
N ALA A 83 -4.10 -5.82 13.70
CA ALA A 83 -3.27 -6.99 13.40
C ALA A 83 -3.70 -7.70 12.10
N GLU A 84 -5.00 -7.85 11.91
CA GLU A 84 -5.57 -8.39 10.66
C GLU A 84 -5.25 -7.50 9.46
N MET A 85 -5.37 -6.18 9.62
CA MET A 85 -4.99 -5.23 8.55
C MET A 85 -3.51 -5.29 8.21
N ALA A 86 -2.62 -5.41 9.20
CA ALA A 86 -1.19 -5.56 8.93
C ALA A 86 -0.91 -6.86 8.15
N TYR A 87 -1.55 -7.97 8.54
CA TYR A 87 -1.43 -9.23 7.82
C TYR A 87 -1.96 -9.15 6.37
N LEU A 88 -3.16 -8.58 6.16
CA LEU A 88 -3.73 -8.43 4.82
C LEU A 88 -2.88 -7.51 3.95
N ASN A 89 -2.45 -6.37 4.47
CA ASN A 89 -1.61 -5.44 3.72
C ASN A 89 -0.23 -6.02 3.39
N ALA A 90 0.37 -6.81 4.27
CA ALA A 90 1.58 -7.56 3.97
C ALA A 90 1.37 -8.52 2.79
N TYR A 91 0.26 -9.26 2.80
CA TYR A 91 -0.07 -10.19 1.74
C TYR A 91 -0.35 -9.48 0.41
N ILE A 92 -1.14 -8.39 0.44
CA ILE A 92 -1.42 -7.54 -0.72
C ILE A 92 -0.14 -6.95 -1.28
N GLY A 93 0.74 -6.38 -0.45
CA GLY A 93 1.96 -5.74 -0.93
C GLY A 93 2.94 -6.74 -1.58
N ARG A 94 3.04 -7.96 -1.06
CA ARG A 94 3.80 -9.07 -1.70
C ARG A 94 3.20 -9.46 -3.05
N TYR A 95 1.86 -9.54 -3.10
CA TYR A 95 1.13 -9.81 -4.34
C TYR A 95 1.36 -8.69 -5.37
N CYS A 96 1.15 -7.42 -4.99
CA CYS A 96 1.39 -6.26 -5.85
C CYS A 96 2.84 -6.21 -6.34
N ARG A 97 3.83 -6.57 -5.50
CA ARG A 97 5.22 -6.69 -5.94
C ARG A 97 5.39 -7.75 -7.03
N THR A 98 4.71 -8.89 -6.90
CA THR A 98 4.71 -9.95 -7.92
C THR A 98 4.06 -9.47 -9.22
N VAL A 99 2.95 -8.72 -9.14
CA VAL A 99 2.28 -8.12 -10.30
C VAL A 99 3.21 -7.13 -11.01
N VAL A 100 3.91 -6.27 -10.27
CA VAL A 100 4.89 -5.31 -10.84
C VAL A 100 6.04 -6.04 -11.53
N ASP A 101 6.58 -7.09 -10.91
CA ASP A 101 7.75 -7.80 -11.44
C ASP A 101 7.41 -8.71 -12.64
N THR A 102 6.20 -9.30 -12.66
CA THR A 102 5.83 -10.34 -13.64
C THR A 102 4.75 -9.94 -14.62
N GLY A 103 3.96 -8.91 -14.31
CA GLY A 103 2.74 -8.54 -15.02
C GLY A 103 1.57 -9.51 -14.86
N VAL A 104 1.73 -10.61 -14.10
CA VAL A 104 0.72 -11.66 -13.96
C VAL A 104 -0.25 -11.31 -12.84
N ARG A 105 -1.56 -11.36 -13.15
CA ARG A 105 -2.65 -11.10 -12.20
C ARG A 105 -3.48 -12.34 -11.92
N ASP A 106 -3.93 -12.44 -10.68
CA ASP A 106 -4.96 -13.36 -10.20
C ASP A 106 -6.18 -12.55 -9.74
N THR A 107 -7.14 -12.39 -10.65
CA THR A 107 -8.32 -11.56 -10.43
C THR A 107 -9.27 -12.13 -9.36
N VAL A 108 -9.23 -13.44 -9.13
CA VAL A 108 -10.03 -14.08 -8.07
C VAL A 108 -9.42 -13.74 -6.71
N LEU A 109 -8.10 -13.81 -6.59
CA LEU A 109 -7.39 -13.41 -5.37
C LEU A 109 -7.59 -11.93 -5.07
N GLU A 110 -7.47 -11.06 -6.08
CA GLU A 110 -7.68 -9.61 -5.92
C GLU A 110 -9.08 -9.29 -5.39
N ALA A 111 -10.14 -9.84 -6.00
CA ALA A 111 -11.51 -9.63 -5.54
C ALA A 111 -11.73 -10.17 -4.11
N THR A 112 -11.10 -11.29 -3.77
CA THR A 112 -11.17 -11.88 -2.42
C THR A 112 -10.50 -10.98 -1.37
N LEU A 113 -9.35 -10.38 -1.70
CA LEU A 113 -8.64 -9.46 -0.80
C LEU A 113 -9.38 -8.13 -0.65
N GLU A 114 -9.95 -7.62 -1.74
CA GLU A 114 -10.80 -6.43 -1.74
C GLU A 114 -12.02 -6.62 -0.83
N GLU A 115 -12.74 -7.75 -0.98
CA GLU A 115 -13.88 -8.07 -0.14
C GLU A 115 -13.50 -8.12 1.34
N GLN A 116 -12.36 -8.74 1.68
CA GLN A 116 -11.87 -8.79 3.07
C GLN A 116 -11.54 -7.41 3.63
N LEU A 117 -10.94 -6.51 2.83
CA LEU A 117 -10.67 -5.13 3.26
C LEU A 117 -11.96 -4.31 3.43
N LEU A 118 -12.96 -4.52 2.58
CA LEU A 118 -14.23 -3.81 2.65
C LEU A 118 -15.13 -4.30 3.78
N ALA A 119 -15.09 -5.59 4.08
CA ALA A 119 -15.87 -6.21 5.16
C ALA A 119 -15.27 -6.00 6.55
N TRP A 120 -14.02 -5.55 6.64
CA TRP A 120 -13.35 -5.36 7.92
C TRP A 120 -13.89 -4.13 8.67
N GLU A 121 -14.13 -4.30 9.97
CA GLU A 121 -14.56 -3.23 10.86
C GLU A 121 -13.58 -3.08 12.04
N PRO A 122 -13.26 -1.85 12.46
CA PRO A 122 -12.39 -1.63 13.61
C PRO A 122 -13.06 -2.07 14.92
N SER A 123 -12.36 -2.88 15.71
CA SER A 123 -12.85 -3.36 17.01
C SER A 123 -12.74 -2.34 18.15
N ASN A 124 -12.23 -1.12 17.89
CA ASN A 124 -11.93 -0.13 18.93
C ASN A 124 -12.63 1.22 18.70
N ASN A 125 -12.85 1.93 19.81
CA ASN A 125 -13.56 3.21 19.86
C ASN A 125 -12.60 4.42 20.05
N THR A 126 -11.29 4.23 19.98
CA THR A 126 -10.32 5.32 20.17
C THR A 126 -10.08 6.02 18.83
N PRO A 127 -10.47 7.30 18.67
CA PRO A 127 -10.48 7.97 17.37
C PRO A 127 -9.15 7.86 16.61
N GLU A 128 -8.01 8.06 17.28
CA GLU A 128 -6.69 8.04 16.66
C GLU A 128 -6.29 6.63 16.17
N LEU A 129 -6.69 5.58 16.88
CA LEU A 129 -6.45 4.19 16.49
C LEU A 129 -7.40 3.77 15.37
N SER A 130 -8.66 4.22 15.41
CA SER A 130 -9.61 4.02 14.32
C SER A 130 -9.12 4.70 13.03
N HIS A 131 -8.63 5.94 13.11
CA HIS A 131 -8.04 6.66 11.97
C HIS A 131 -6.83 5.94 11.36
N LEU A 132 -5.93 5.42 12.21
CA LEU A 132 -4.78 4.66 11.74
C LEU A 132 -5.21 3.33 11.08
N SER A 133 -6.16 2.63 11.69
CA SER A 133 -6.67 1.37 11.15
C SER A 133 -7.35 1.56 9.79
N GLU A 134 -8.16 2.62 9.68
CA GLU A 134 -8.81 3.00 8.43
C GLU A 134 -7.79 3.34 7.36
N ALA A 135 -6.72 4.06 7.71
CA ALA A 135 -5.65 4.35 6.77
C ALA A 135 -4.90 3.09 6.30
N TYR A 136 -4.72 2.08 7.16
CA TYR A 136 -4.19 0.78 6.72
C TYR A 136 -5.15 0.04 5.79
N ARG A 137 -6.46 0.11 6.02
CA ARG A 137 -7.46 -0.44 5.10
C ARG A 137 -7.39 0.25 3.74
N SER A 138 -7.32 1.58 3.73
CA SER A 138 -7.15 2.38 2.51
C SER A 138 -5.84 2.08 1.79
N HIS A 139 -4.73 1.86 2.51
CA HIS A 139 -3.45 1.45 1.92
C HIS A 139 -3.60 0.17 1.07
N GLY A 140 -4.30 -0.84 1.58
CA GLY A 140 -4.54 -2.09 0.87
C GLY A 140 -5.39 -1.89 -0.39
N LEU A 141 -6.49 -1.13 -0.27
CA LEU A 141 -7.37 -0.81 -1.39
C LEU A 141 -6.63 -0.02 -2.48
N LEU A 142 -5.87 1.01 -2.09
CA LEU A 142 -5.09 1.81 -3.03
C LEU A 142 -4.05 0.96 -3.76
N ASN A 143 -3.38 0.02 -3.08
CA ASN A 143 -2.46 -0.89 -3.76
C ASN A 143 -3.18 -1.78 -4.78
N LEU A 144 -4.32 -2.38 -4.44
CA LEU A 144 -5.10 -3.19 -5.38
C LEU A 144 -5.54 -2.35 -6.60
N TYR A 145 -6.10 -1.17 -6.36
CA TYR A 145 -6.64 -0.34 -7.43
C TYR A 145 -5.55 0.28 -8.31
N ALA A 146 -4.54 0.91 -7.69
CA ALA A 146 -3.51 1.65 -8.39
C ALA A 146 -2.43 0.76 -9.04
N VAL A 147 -2.18 -0.44 -8.49
CA VAL A 147 -1.16 -1.36 -9.02
C VAL A 147 -1.79 -2.46 -9.88
N CYS A 148 -2.94 -3.01 -9.48
CA CYS A 148 -3.50 -4.18 -10.17
C CYS A 148 -4.56 -3.76 -11.20
N TYR A 149 -5.55 -2.95 -10.78
CA TYR A 149 -6.71 -2.64 -11.63
C TYR A 149 -6.36 -1.61 -12.70
N ARG A 150 -5.65 -0.54 -12.32
CA ARG A 150 -5.18 0.51 -13.24
C ARG A 150 -4.25 -0.04 -14.32
N SER A 151 -3.33 -0.94 -13.98
CA SER A 151 -2.43 -1.55 -14.97
C SER A 151 -3.16 -2.38 -16.03
N HIS A 152 -4.35 -2.90 -15.72
CA HIS A 152 -5.16 -3.61 -16.70
C HIS A 152 -5.85 -2.68 -17.69
N ALA A 153 -6.43 -1.58 -17.20
CA ALA A 153 -6.98 -0.52 -18.03
C ALA A 153 -5.97 -0.09 -19.11
N SER A 154 -4.72 0.19 -18.72
CA SER A 154 -3.67 0.60 -19.67
C SER A 154 -3.15 -0.50 -20.60
N SER A 155 -3.42 -1.79 -20.34
CA SER A 155 -2.87 -2.91 -21.11
C SER A 155 -3.81 -3.45 -22.20
N GLN A 156 -5.07 -3.01 -22.23
CA GLN A 156 -5.98 -3.29 -23.35
C GLN A 156 -5.74 -2.38 -24.57
N ASP A 157 -4.86 -1.39 -24.43
CA ASP A 157 -4.51 -0.38 -25.44
C ASP A 157 -3.40 -0.79 -26.44
N SER A 158 -3.25 -2.07 -26.72
CA SER A 158 -2.49 -2.50 -27.91
C SER A 158 -3.43 -3.06 -28.98
N PRO A 159 -4.16 -2.21 -29.73
CA PRO A 159 -4.51 -2.60 -31.07
C PRO A 159 -3.19 -2.71 -31.83
N THR A 160 -2.81 -3.91 -32.23
CA THR A 160 -1.86 -4.08 -33.33
C THR A 160 -2.35 -3.23 -34.49
N LEU A 161 -1.74 -2.06 -34.71
CA LEU A 161 -1.99 -1.18 -35.86
C LEU A 161 -1.55 -1.91 -37.14
N GLY A 162 -2.38 -2.82 -37.61
CA GLY A 162 -2.45 -3.18 -39.02
C GLY A 162 -3.46 -2.27 -39.67
N PHE A 163 -3.07 -1.05 -40.03
CA PHE A 163 -3.89 -0.23 -40.93
C PHE A 163 -3.59 -0.62 -42.38
N PRO A 164 -4.57 -1.14 -43.15
CA PRO A 164 -4.51 -1.10 -44.60
C PRO A 164 -4.69 0.35 -45.03
N THR A 165 -3.79 0.83 -45.89
CA THR A 165 -3.62 2.22 -46.32
C THR A 165 -4.68 2.73 -47.29
N GLU A 166 -5.95 2.34 -47.14
CA GLU A 166 -7.03 2.84 -48.01
C GLU A 166 -8.29 3.07 -47.16
N TRP A 167 -8.98 4.18 -47.45
CA TRP A 167 -10.26 4.66 -46.87
C TRP A 167 -10.16 5.47 -45.57
N LEU A 168 -10.27 6.80 -45.71
CA LEU A 168 -11.47 7.54 -45.29
C LEU A 168 -11.40 9.00 -45.74
N GLU A 169 -12.33 9.35 -46.62
CA GLU A 169 -12.77 10.72 -46.87
C GLU A 169 -13.32 11.30 -45.56
N PHE A 170 -12.87 12.51 -45.24
CA PHE A 170 -13.13 13.21 -43.98
C PHE A 170 -14.52 13.85 -44.05
N ASP A 171 -15.48 13.35 -43.27
CA ASP A 171 -16.77 14.02 -43.05
C ASP A 171 -16.64 14.94 -41.81
N PRO A 172 -16.79 16.28 -41.92
CA PRO A 172 -16.53 17.22 -40.82
C PRO A 172 -17.74 17.47 -39.88
N GLU A 173 -18.83 16.71 -40.00
CA GLU A 173 -19.98 16.85 -39.10
C GLU A 173 -19.88 15.93 -37.86
N PHE A 174 -19.34 16.51 -36.79
CA PHE A 174 -19.92 16.42 -35.43
C PHE A 174 -20.18 15.02 -34.86
N VAL A 175 -19.15 14.41 -34.25
CA VAL A 175 -19.37 13.36 -33.24
C VAL A 175 -19.13 13.97 -31.87
N SER A 176 -20.21 14.26 -31.12
CA SER A 176 -20.12 14.32 -29.67
C SER A 176 -19.84 12.90 -29.18
N LEU A 177 -18.56 12.59 -28.98
CA LEU A 177 -18.13 11.30 -28.48
C LEU A 177 -18.58 11.16 -27.02
N GLU A 178 -19.70 10.49 -26.81
CA GLU A 178 -19.99 9.92 -25.48
C GLU A 178 -18.83 8.98 -25.13
N PRO A 179 -18.36 8.96 -23.87
CA PRO A 179 -17.28 8.09 -23.47
C PRO A 179 -17.64 6.64 -23.76
N THR A 180 -16.69 5.86 -24.22
CA THR A 180 -16.88 4.41 -24.31
C THR A 180 -17.11 3.82 -22.92
N ALA A 181 -17.70 2.63 -22.85
CA ALA A 181 -17.92 1.95 -21.56
C ALA A 181 -16.60 1.72 -20.81
N GLU A 182 -15.51 1.46 -21.52
CA GLU A 182 -14.16 1.29 -20.97
C GLU A 182 -13.62 2.60 -20.38
N GLU A 183 -13.68 3.70 -21.14
CA GLU A 183 -13.29 5.03 -20.64
C GLU A 183 -14.13 5.47 -19.42
N SER A 184 -15.39 5.04 -19.34
CA SER A 184 -16.24 5.31 -18.17
C SER A 184 -15.78 4.53 -16.94
N ILE A 185 -15.42 3.26 -17.09
CA ILE A 185 -14.92 2.41 -16.00
C ILE A 185 -13.59 2.94 -15.49
N GLU A 186 -12.69 3.34 -16.38
CA GLU A 186 -11.40 3.93 -16.01
C GLU A 186 -11.56 5.23 -15.24
N ARG A 187 -12.45 6.13 -15.70
CA ARG A 187 -12.75 7.36 -14.97
C ARG A 187 -13.33 7.11 -13.59
N GLU A 188 -14.21 6.11 -13.46
CA GLU A 188 -14.78 5.73 -12.17
C GLU A 188 -13.71 5.17 -11.22
N LEU A 189 -12.83 4.30 -11.73
CA LEU A 189 -11.70 3.77 -10.98
C LEU A 189 -10.75 4.88 -10.52
N GLU A 190 -10.36 5.81 -11.41
CA GLU A 190 -9.50 6.94 -11.04
C GLU A 190 -10.15 7.86 -10.01
N ALA A 191 -11.45 8.15 -10.16
CA ALA A 191 -12.20 8.92 -9.18
C ALA A 191 -12.25 8.20 -7.82
N GLN A 192 -12.39 6.87 -7.81
CA GLN A 192 -12.38 6.07 -6.59
C GLN A 192 -11.01 6.10 -5.91
N ILE A 193 -9.92 5.90 -6.67
CA ILE A 193 -8.54 5.97 -6.16
C ILE A 193 -8.26 7.35 -5.54
N HIS A 194 -8.59 8.41 -6.28
CA HIS A 194 -8.39 9.79 -5.83
C HIS A 194 -9.20 10.10 -4.56
N SER A 195 -10.47 9.67 -4.51
CA SER A 195 -11.34 9.86 -3.35
C SER A 195 -10.78 9.17 -2.09
N ILE A 196 -10.33 7.92 -2.21
CA ILE A 196 -9.73 7.17 -1.09
C ILE A 196 -8.44 7.86 -0.63
N ALA A 197 -7.60 8.32 -1.56
CA ALA A 197 -6.36 9.01 -1.25
C ALA A 197 -6.59 10.30 -0.45
N LEU A 198 -7.49 11.18 -0.93
CA LEU A 198 -7.86 12.41 -0.24
C LEU A 198 -8.43 12.15 1.15
N GLN A 199 -9.34 11.17 1.27
CA GLN A 199 -9.93 10.80 2.55
C GLN A 199 -8.88 10.26 3.52
N THR A 200 -7.91 9.48 3.04
CA THR A 200 -6.81 8.93 3.85
C THR A 200 -5.92 10.04 4.38
N VAL A 201 -5.46 10.94 3.52
CA VAL A 201 -4.63 12.09 3.93
C VAL A 201 -5.38 12.93 4.97
N THR A 202 -6.64 13.26 4.70
CA THR A 202 -7.48 14.03 5.61
C THR A 202 -7.62 13.33 6.96
N THR A 203 -7.95 12.04 6.98
CA THR A 203 -8.12 11.23 8.20
C THR A 203 -6.84 11.18 9.02
N LEU A 204 -5.70 10.88 8.38
CA LEU A 204 -4.40 10.86 9.05
C LEU A 204 -4.03 12.22 9.62
N THR A 205 -4.45 13.32 8.97
CA THR A 205 -4.15 14.67 9.46
C THR A 205 -4.92 15.07 10.72
N GLN A 206 -5.98 14.33 11.09
CA GLN A 206 -6.74 14.57 12.32
C GLN A 206 -6.02 14.05 13.57
N VAL A 207 -5.08 13.12 13.41
CA VAL A 207 -4.26 12.62 14.53
C VAL A 207 -3.25 13.71 14.94
N PRO A 208 -3.13 14.04 16.24
CA PRO A 208 -2.16 15.05 16.68
C PRO A 208 -0.71 14.64 16.37
N ASP A 209 0.13 15.61 15.98
CA ASP A 209 1.54 15.36 15.65
C ASP A 209 2.34 14.74 16.80
N SER A 210 1.97 15.02 18.05
CA SER A 210 2.60 14.45 19.25
C SER A 210 2.08 13.07 19.63
N HIS A 211 1.02 12.57 18.98
CA HIS A 211 0.41 11.29 19.32
C HIS A 211 1.29 10.13 18.82
N PRO A 212 1.45 9.04 19.60
CA PRO A 212 2.25 7.88 19.19
C PRO A 212 1.86 7.27 17.84
N CYS A 213 0.56 7.27 17.50
CA CYS A 213 0.07 6.78 16.20
C CYS A 213 0.67 7.51 15.01
N THR A 214 1.08 8.78 15.16
CA THR A 214 1.72 9.54 14.08
C THR A 214 2.95 8.81 13.57
N ASN A 215 3.70 8.15 14.45
CA ASN A 215 4.90 7.40 14.07
C ASN A 215 4.63 6.23 13.11
N LEU A 216 3.38 5.76 13.03
CA LEU A 216 2.99 4.57 12.28
C LEU A 216 2.29 4.89 10.95
N GLN A 217 2.18 6.18 10.61
CA GLN A 217 1.44 6.64 9.44
C GLN A 217 2.22 6.57 8.12
N GLY A 218 3.54 6.32 8.16
CA GLY A 218 4.42 6.51 6.99
C GLY A 218 3.95 5.80 5.73
N ILE A 219 3.57 4.52 5.85
CA ILE A 219 3.16 3.68 4.70
C ILE A 219 1.80 4.10 4.12
N PRO A 220 0.71 4.20 4.90
CA PRO A 220 -0.56 4.64 4.34
C PRO A 220 -0.48 6.07 3.82
N LEU A 221 0.32 6.94 4.44
CA LEU A 221 0.54 8.31 3.96
C LEU A 221 1.30 8.35 2.64
N LEU A 222 2.32 7.50 2.45
CA LEU A 222 3.05 7.39 1.19
C LEU A 222 2.11 6.98 0.05
N THR A 223 1.31 5.95 0.32
CA THR A 223 0.42 5.35 -0.69
C THR A 223 -0.72 6.29 -1.05
N ALA A 224 -1.33 6.96 -0.08
CA ALA A 224 -2.34 7.96 -0.38
C ALA A 224 -1.73 9.20 -1.05
N GLY A 225 -0.57 9.63 -0.57
CA GLY A 225 0.15 10.78 -1.13
C GLY A 225 0.50 10.63 -2.61
N SER A 226 0.82 9.41 -3.07
CA SER A 226 1.21 9.16 -4.47
C SER A 226 0.06 9.37 -5.46
N GLU A 227 -1.17 9.34 -4.98
CA GLU A 227 -2.38 9.46 -5.80
C GLU A 227 -2.95 10.89 -5.84
N LEU A 228 -2.28 11.86 -5.21
CA LEU A 228 -2.69 13.27 -5.24
C LEU A 228 -2.34 13.95 -6.57
N ALA A 229 -3.30 14.67 -7.14
CA ALA A 229 -3.21 15.41 -8.38
C ALA A 229 -2.72 16.86 -8.17
N ALA A 230 -2.50 17.61 -9.26
CA ALA A 230 -1.94 18.95 -9.23
C ALA A 230 -2.85 19.95 -8.48
N GLU A 231 -4.16 19.74 -8.57
CA GLU A 231 -5.21 20.49 -7.90
C GLU A 231 -5.19 20.31 -6.36
N ASP A 232 -4.64 19.21 -5.86
CA ASP A 232 -4.60 18.86 -4.43
C ASP A 232 -3.38 19.49 -3.73
N ALA A 233 -3.05 20.74 -4.09
CA ALA A 233 -1.84 21.41 -3.60
C ALA A 233 -1.82 21.53 -2.07
N VAL A 234 -3.00 21.69 -1.44
CA VAL A 234 -3.14 21.77 0.02
C VAL A 234 -2.80 20.43 0.67
N GLU A 235 -3.30 19.33 0.12
CA GLU A 235 -3.11 17.98 0.60
C GLU A 235 -1.67 17.51 0.39
N ARG A 236 -1.05 17.85 -0.75
CA ARG A 236 0.40 17.62 -0.98
C ARG A 236 1.23 18.30 0.11
N ASP A 237 0.89 19.53 0.49
CA ASP A 237 1.53 20.25 1.59
C ASP A 237 1.28 19.62 2.97
N LEU A 238 0.08 19.08 3.21
CA LEU A 238 -0.22 18.32 4.42
C LEU A 238 0.62 17.05 4.50
N VAL A 239 0.76 16.31 3.40
CA VAL A 239 1.62 15.11 3.32
C VAL A 239 3.07 15.45 3.66
N ARG A 240 3.63 16.53 3.06
CA ARG A 240 4.99 17.00 3.38
C ARG A 240 5.15 17.33 4.86
N LYS A 241 4.21 18.09 5.44
CA LYS A 241 4.23 18.45 6.86
C LYS A 241 4.16 17.20 7.74
N ARG A 242 3.30 16.25 7.38
CA ARG A 242 3.10 15.02 8.14
C ARG A 242 4.34 14.13 8.12
N PHE A 243 4.99 13.91 6.98
CA PHE A 243 6.28 13.19 6.94
C PHE A 243 7.38 13.88 7.77
N ARG A 244 7.43 15.22 7.79
CA ARG A 244 8.35 15.96 8.67
C ARG A 244 8.03 15.79 10.15
N ALA A 245 6.74 15.70 10.51
CA ALA A 245 6.32 15.39 11.87
C ALA A 245 6.77 13.96 12.27
N ILE A 246 6.54 12.96 11.41
CA ILE A 246 6.99 11.58 11.62
C ILE A 246 8.52 11.55 11.81
N TYR A 247 9.27 12.20 10.91
CA TYR A 247 10.72 12.32 11.04
C TYR A 247 11.18 13.00 12.34
N SER A 248 10.40 13.95 12.85
CA SER A 248 10.71 14.61 14.13
C SER A 248 10.50 13.69 15.33
N LEU A 249 9.70 12.63 15.20
CA LEU A 249 9.44 11.64 16.25
C LEU A 249 10.47 10.50 16.24
N ASN A 250 10.80 9.94 15.07
CA ASN A 250 11.66 8.75 14.98
C ASN A 250 13.04 9.00 14.38
N HIS A 251 13.27 10.16 13.76
CA HIS A 251 14.51 10.53 13.09
C HIS A 251 14.98 9.56 12.00
N LEU A 252 14.06 8.82 11.39
CA LEU A 252 14.36 7.87 10.33
C LEU A 252 14.42 8.58 8.98
N PRO A 253 15.59 8.63 8.30
CA PRO A 253 15.76 9.34 7.03
C PRO A 253 14.83 8.85 5.91
N ALA A 254 14.31 7.63 6.02
CA ALA A 254 13.35 7.07 5.08
C ALA A 254 12.08 7.93 4.95
N ASN A 255 11.66 8.64 6.00
CA ASN A 255 10.53 9.57 5.93
C ASN A 255 10.81 10.77 5.02
N LEU A 256 12.07 11.20 4.92
CA LEU A 256 12.47 12.26 3.97
C LEU A 256 12.64 11.72 2.55
N ALA A 257 13.10 10.48 2.42
CA ALA A 257 13.14 9.79 1.13
C ALA A 257 11.73 9.57 0.56
N ALA A 258 10.74 9.28 1.42
CA ALA A 258 9.33 9.19 1.02
C ALA A 258 8.82 10.51 0.42
N ILE A 259 9.21 11.67 0.97
CA ILE A 259 8.89 12.98 0.37
C ILE A 259 9.51 13.10 -1.02
N GLN A 260 10.79 12.72 -1.19
CA GLN A 260 11.46 12.79 -2.49
C GLN A 260 10.75 11.93 -3.54
N LEU A 261 10.32 10.72 -3.17
CA LEU A 261 9.53 9.86 -4.04
C LEU A 261 8.21 10.52 -4.44
N LEU A 262 7.51 11.11 -3.49
CA LEU A 262 6.24 11.79 -3.78
C LEU A 262 6.42 12.99 -4.71
N GLU A 263 7.46 13.79 -4.56
CA GLU A 263 7.73 14.91 -5.48
C GLU A 263 7.95 14.43 -6.92
N GLU A 264 8.65 13.31 -7.09
CA GLU A 264 8.86 12.72 -8.41
C GLU A 264 7.55 12.19 -9.00
N ILE A 265 6.78 11.43 -8.22
CA ILE A 265 5.44 10.94 -8.64
C ILE A 265 4.54 12.10 -9.02
N TRP A 266 4.50 13.17 -8.23
CA TRP A 266 3.71 14.36 -8.51
C TRP A 266 4.17 15.04 -9.80
N SER A 267 5.48 15.17 -10.02
CA SER A 267 6.00 15.76 -11.26
C SER A 267 5.62 14.97 -12.51
N LEU A 268 5.62 13.63 -12.42
CA LEU A 268 5.20 12.73 -13.50
C LEU A 268 3.68 12.84 -13.73
N ARG A 269 2.90 12.83 -12.66
CA ARG A 269 1.44 12.94 -12.72
C ARG A 269 0.98 14.28 -13.31
N ASP A 270 1.65 15.37 -12.94
CA ASP A 270 1.32 16.72 -13.40
C ASP A 270 1.54 16.89 -14.93
N ILE A 271 2.38 16.05 -15.54
CA ILE A 271 2.56 15.98 -17.01
C ILE A 271 1.74 14.85 -17.67
N GLY A 272 0.84 14.21 -16.92
CA GLY A 272 -0.06 13.16 -17.41
C GLY A 272 0.50 11.75 -17.38
N ILE A 273 1.66 11.51 -16.77
CA ILE A 273 2.23 10.17 -16.61
C ILE A 273 1.76 9.58 -15.29
N VAL A 274 0.93 8.55 -15.37
CA VAL A 274 0.43 7.83 -14.19
C VAL A 274 1.35 6.65 -13.89
N VAL A 275 1.95 6.66 -12.70
CA VAL A 275 2.81 5.58 -12.21
C VAL A 275 2.43 5.26 -10.76
N SER A 276 2.43 3.97 -10.40
CA SER A 276 2.24 3.58 -9.00
C SER A 276 3.53 3.85 -8.21
N TRP A 277 3.39 4.20 -6.93
CA TRP A 277 4.56 4.42 -6.06
C TRP A 277 5.48 3.19 -6.01
N LEU A 278 4.88 1.98 -6.04
CA LEU A 278 5.60 0.71 -5.99
C LEU A 278 6.41 0.49 -7.27
N SER A 279 5.82 0.74 -8.44
CA SER A 279 6.51 0.61 -9.74
C SER A 279 7.72 1.53 -9.80
N LEU A 280 7.55 2.81 -9.45
CA LEU A 280 8.65 3.79 -9.48
C LEU A 280 9.75 3.42 -8.47
N MET A 281 9.37 3.01 -7.26
CA MET A 281 10.34 2.58 -6.25
C MET A 281 11.15 1.36 -6.70
N VAL A 282 10.52 0.37 -7.36
CA VAL A 282 11.21 -0.80 -7.91
C VAL A 282 12.15 -0.40 -9.06
N GLU A 283 11.69 0.44 -9.99
CA GLU A 283 12.48 0.93 -11.13
C GLU A 283 13.77 1.63 -10.68
N HIS A 284 13.67 2.52 -9.69
CA HIS A 284 14.82 3.24 -9.16
C HIS A 284 15.65 2.45 -8.15
N ASN A 285 15.28 1.18 -7.87
CA ASN A 285 15.88 0.34 -6.84
C ASN A 285 15.95 1.06 -5.48
N TRP A 286 14.86 1.77 -5.15
CA TRP A 286 14.75 2.51 -3.91
C TRP A 286 14.36 1.58 -2.78
N HIS A 287 15.07 1.72 -1.67
CA HIS A 287 14.85 0.91 -0.47
C HIS A 287 14.34 1.83 0.62
N ILE A 288 13.05 2.15 0.54
CA ILE A 288 12.40 2.96 1.58
C ILE A 288 12.02 2.00 2.70
N MET A 289 12.83 1.97 3.77
CA MET A 289 12.43 1.31 5.01
C MET A 289 11.63 2.31 5.84
N LEU A 290 10.31 2.30 5.68
CA LEU A 290 9.42 3.07 6.55
C LEU A 290 9.41 2.39 7.92
N GLY A 291 9.87 3.12 8.93
CA GLY A 291 9.87 2.73 10.34
C GLY A 291 9.52 3.92 11.20
#